data_AF-A0A349HWJ0-F1
#
_entry.id   AF-A0A349HWJ0-F1
#
_cell.length_a   1.000
_cell.length_b   1.000
_cell.length_c   1.000
_cell.angle_alpha   90.00
_cell.angle_beta   90.00
_cell.angle_gamma   90.00
#
_symmetry.space_group_name_H-M   'P 1'
#
loop_
_entity.id
_entity.type
_entity.pdbx_description
1 polymer ?
#
loop_
_entity_poly.entity_id
_entity_poly.type
_entity_poly.pdbx_seq_one_letter_code
_entity_poly.pdbx_strand_id
1 'polypeptide(L)'
;METIEIKDFTDLPSGENSYQTGAIAPIEEQIDYEILSENKNLEYIDYLNLSEAVKVLGEFFDVHSAVFAKEASICAVALGSSSETALEKALDCDPVAIFEGTAGFSKAISLDIAKQLCAMKIRNILAPNFAKEALTYLLNTNINVVKINTPLQELLGFCAKDIKVTPFGALIEEQNLSKLSKETFKVVTKTKPTQEEAEDAVFAWKVSKYLKSKSAVIAKDLATKAIIQGKSNGIVTSEMAMDYACESSKKAVLAVDGVIENEETINAAIQGRIGLIIEAGNGRNSNKIVKLADKYNLSMIHTTIQNNRY
;
A
#
# COMPACT_ATOMS: atom_id res chain seq x y z
N MET A 1 24.19 -8.89 20.35
CA MET A 1 23.66 -8.61 18.99
C MET A 1 24.13 -9.75 18.12
N GLU A 2 23.23 -10.34 17.36
CA GLU A 2 23.52 -11.44 16.44
C GLU A 2 24.29 -10.91 15.22
N THR A 3 25.19 -11.73 14.69
CA THR A 3 25.85 -11.46 13.40
C THR A 3 24.84 -11.73 12.29
N ILE A 4 24.70 -10.80 11.34
CA ILE A 4 23.91 -10.98 10.12
C ILE A 4 24.89 -11.24 8.98
N GLU A 5 24.84 -12.45 8.42
CA GLU A 5 25.71 -12.89 7.33
C GLU A 5 24.86 -13.17 6.09
N ILE A 6 25.19 -12.55 4.96
CA ILE A 6 24.49 -12.72 3.68
C ILE A 6 25.46 -13.40 2.70
N LYS A 7 25.02 -14.51 2.09
CA LYS A 7 25.80 -15.36 1.18
C LYS A 7 24.96 -15.75 -0.03
N ASP A 8 25.56 -16.49 -0.97
CA ASP A 8 24.86 -17.11 -2.10
C ASP A 8 24.15 -16.11 -3.02
N PHE A 9 24.86 -15.03 -3.35
CA PHE A 9 24.38 -13.99 -4.25
C PHE A 9 24.10 -14.52 -5.65
N THR A 10 22.95 -14.13 -6.19
CA THR A 10 22.56 -14.28 -7.58
C THR A 10 22.55 -12.90 -8.24
N ASP A 11 23.33 -12.75 -9.32
CA ASP A 11 23.40 -11.49 -10.06
C ASP A 11 22.06 -11.15 -10.72
N LEU A 12 21.70 -9.87 -10.65
CA LEU A 12 20.56 -9.30 -11.36
C LEU A 12 21.04 -8.59 -12.64
N PRO A 13 20.18 -8.41 -13.66
CA PRO A 13 20.55 -7.74 -14.91
C PRO A 13 21.15 -6.34 -14.72
N SER A 14 20.66 -5.61 -13.72
CA SER A 14 21.22 -4.34 -13.25
C SER A 14 20.71 -4.03 -11.83
N GLY A 15 21.27 -3.00 -11.19
CA GLY A 15 20.71 -2.37 -9.99
C GLY A 15 19.51 -1.48 -10.34
N GLU A 16 19.29 -0.39 -9.61
CA GLU A 16 18.22 0.57 -9.95
C GLU A 16 18.46 1.24 -11.30
N ASN A 17 19.72 1.40 -11.70
CA ASN A 17 20.12 1.97 -12.98
C ASN A 17 20.91 0.95 -13.79
N SER A 18 20.81 1.03 -15.12
CA SER A 18 21.46 0.09 -16.05
C SER A 18 22.98 -0.01 -15.94
N TYR A 19 23.65 1.02 -15.39
CA TYR A 19 25.10 1.02 -15.17
C TYR A 19 25.50 0.48 -13.78
N GLN A 20 24.55 0.26 -12.88
CA GLN A 20 24.78 -0.28 -11.55
C GLN A 20 24.68 -1.80 -11.58
N THR A 21 25.56 -2.47 -10.85
CA THR A 21 25.43 -3.91 -10.58
C THR A 21 24.39 -4.15 -9.50
N GLY A 22 23.56 -5.18 -9.65
CA GLY A 22 22.58 -5.61 -8.65
C GLY A 22 22.72 -7.10 -8.37
N ALA A 23 22.34 -7.52 -7.17
CA ALA A 23 22.28 -8.94 -6.79
C ALA A 23 21.18 -9.15 -5.75
N ILE A 24 20.64 -10.37 -5.70
CA ILE A 24 19.75 -10.85 -4.64
C ILE A 24 20.41 -12.03 -3.93
N ALA A 25 20.20 -12.15 -2.62
CA ALA A 25 20.71 -13.26 -1.84
C ALA A 25 19.61 -13.73 -0.88
N PRO A 26 19.52 -15.05 -0.61
CA PRO A 26 18.59 -15.55 0.38
C PRO A 26 18.99 -15.13 1.79
N ILE A 27 18.00 -15.02 2.67
CA ILE A 27 18.18 -14.81 4.11
C ILE A 27 17.41 -15.87 4.89
N GLU A 28 17.78 -16.09 6.16
CA GLU A 28 17.19 -17.14 7.00
C GLU A 28 15.67 -17.01 7.13
N GLU A 29 15.19 -15.78 7.36
CA GLU A 29 13.77 -15.43 7.36
C GLU A 29 13.38 -14.86 5.98
N GLN A 30 13.46 -15.64 4.88
CA GLN A 30 12.90 -15.25 3.56
C GLN A 30 11.59 -15.98 3.20
N ILE A 31 10.72 -15.33 2.41
CA ILE A 31 9.47 -15.96 1.96
C ILE A 31 9.79 -17.05 0.95
N ASP A 32 8.98 -18.10 0.92
CA ASP A 32 8.99 -19.09 -0.16
C ASP A 32 8.16 -18.54 -1.33
N TYR A 33 8.83 -18.37 -2.48
CA TYR A 33 8.23 -17.94 -3.72
C TYR A 33 8.85 -18.68 -4.92
N GLU A 34 8.09 -18.75 -6.00
CA GLU A 34 8.48 -19.40 -7.24
C GLU A 34 8.28 -18.44 -8.42
N ILE A 35 9.30 -18.25 -9.26
CA ILE A 35 9.17 -17.52 -10.52
C ILE A 35 8.77 -18.56 -11.58
N LEU A 36 7.51 -18.53 -12.00
CA LEU A 36 6.95 -19.51 -12.94
C LEU A 36 7.32 -19.21 -14.40
N SER A 37 7.76 -17.99 -14.71
CA SER A 37 8.17 -17.58 -16.05
C SER A 37 9.64 -17.92 -16.32
N GLU A 38 9.90 -19.07 -16.95
CA GLU A 38 11.24 -19.66 -17.12
C GLU A 38 12.30 -18.79 -17.84
N ASN A 39 11.88 -17.84 -18.68
CA ASN A 39 12.80 -17.04 -19.52
C ASN A 39 12.86 -15.55 -19.14
N LYS A 40 12.40 -15.18 -17.94
CA LYS A 40 12.36 -13.77 -17.55
C LYS A 40 12.93 -13.57 -16.16
N ASN A 41 14.08 -12.91 -16.13
CA ASN A 41 14.73 -12.50 -14.90
C ASN A 41 14.04 -11.24 -14.37
N LEU A 42 13.73 -11.25 -13.08
CA LEU A 42 13.30 -10.06 -12.37
C LEU A 42 14.49 -9.09 -12.27
N GLU A 43 14.24 -7.81 -12.55
CA GLU A 43 15.20 -6.74 -12.31
C GLU A 43 15.14 -6.27 -10.85
N TYR A 44 16.13 -5.47 -10.44
CA TYR A 44 16.18 -4.90 -9.09
C TYR A 44 14.87 -4.19 -8.70
N ILE A 45 14.34 -3.36 -9.61
CA ILE A 45 13.08 -2.64 -9.38
C ILE A 45 11.86 -3.57 -9.31
N ASP A 46 11.91 -4.73 -9.97
CA ASP A 46 10.82 -5.71 -9.90
C ASP A 46 10.73 -6.29 -8.48
N TYR A 47 11.86 -6.63 -7.85
CA TYR A 47 11.89 -7.07 -6.46
C TYR A 47 11.38 -5.99 -5.50
N LEU A 48 11.72 -4.71 -5.73
CA LEU A 48 11.19 -3.62 -4.92
C LEU A 48 9.66 -3.51 -5.05
N ASN A 49 9.12 -3.56 -6.28
CA ASN A 49 7.68 -3.50 -6.51
C ASN A 49 6.93 -4.70 -5.93
N LEU A 50 7.47 -5.91 -6.12
CA LEU A 50 6.94 -7.14 -5.52
C LEU A 50 6.92 -7.03 -3.98
N SER A 51 7.97 -6.47 -3.38
CA SER A 51 8.09 -6.26 -1.93
C SER A 51 7.03 -5.29 -1.39
N GLU A 52 6.74 -4.20 -2.09
CA GLU A 52 5.67 -3.28 -1.71
C GLU A 52 4.29 -3.95 -1.80
N ALA A 53 4.04 -4.68 -2.89
CA ALA A 53 2.75 -5.34 -3.10
C ALA A 53 2.50 -6.45 -2.07
N VAL A 54 3.47 -7.34 -1.84
CA VAL A 54 3.30 -8.52 -0.98
C VAL A 54 3.02 -8.16 0.48
N LYS A 55 3.61 -7.06 0.97
CA LYS A 55 3.38 -6.54 2.34
C LYS A 55 1.92 -6.11 2.54
N VAL A 56 1.34 -5.42 1.56
CA VAL A 56 -0.07 -5.00 1.61
C VAL A 56 -1.00 -6.21 1.46
N LEU A 57 -0.66 -7.18 0.61
CA LEU A 57 -1.42 -8.43 0.50
C LEU A 57 -1.47 -9.20 1.82
N GLY A 58 -0.38 -9.18 2.59
CA GLY A 58 -0.35 -9.73 3.95
C GLY A 58 -1.31 -9.07 4.92
N GLU A 59 -1.51 -7.74 4.83
CA GLU A 59 -2.47 -7.00 5.67
C GLU A 59 -3.93 -7.33 5.36
N PHE A 60 -4.21 -7.74 4.11
CA PHE A 60 -5.54 -8.08 3.60
C PHE A 60 -5.63 -9.54 3.14
N PHE A 61 -4.96 -10.45 3.85
CA PHE A 61 -4.82 -11.86 3.47
C PHE A 61 -6.17 -12.63 3.45
N ASP A 62 -7.11 -12.22 4.29
CA ASP A 62 -8.38 -12.89 4.55
C ASP A 62 -9.46 -12.54 3.52
N VAL A 63 -9.37 -11.36 2.90
CA VAL A 63 -10.32 -10.85 1.88
C VAL A 63 -9.75 -10.92 0.46
N HIS A 64 -10.58 -10.71 -0.58
CA HIS A 64 -10.07 -10.53 -1.94
C HIS A 64 -9.52 -9.10 -2.08
N SER A 65 -8.24 -8.99 -2.39
CA SER A 65 -7.56 -7.70 -2.60
C SER A 65 -6.73 -7.71 -3.88
N ALA A 66 -6.63 -6.53 -4.48
CA ALA A 66 -5.75 -6.22 -5.58
C ALA A 66 -4.85 -5.04 -5.18
N VAL A 67 -3.54 -5.18 -5.39
CA VAL A 67 -2.54 -4.17 -5.04
C VAL A 67 -1.68 -3.90 -6.28
N PHE A 68 -1.48 -2.63 -6.60
CA PHE A 68 -0.60 -2.22 -7.67
C PHE A 68 0.58 -1.42 -7.13
N ALA A 69 1.77 -1.74 -7.59
CA ALA A 69 3.01 -1.05 -7.22
C ALA A 69 3.86 -0.75 -8.45
N LYS A 70 4.50 0.42 -8.46
CA LYS A 70 5.42 0.87 -9.50
C LYS A 70 6.44 1.82 -8.88
N GLU A 71 7.67 1.84 -9.40
CA GLU A 71 8.77 2.67 -8.87
C GLU A 71 8.95 2.54 -7.34
N ALA A 72 8.94 1.29 -6.84
CA ALA A 72 9.07 0.95 -5.42
C ALA A 72 8.05 1.68 -4.52
N SER A 73 6.82 1.87 -5.04
CA SER A 73 5.76 2.62 -4.39
C SER A 73 4.38 2.03 -4.74
N ILE A 74 3.45 2.03 -3.78
CA ILE A 74 2.07 1.57 -4.00
C ILE A 74 1.28 2.62 -4.78
N CYS A 75 0.61 2.22 -5.85
CA CYS A 75 -0.18 3.09 -6.73
C CYS A 75 -1.69 2.97 -6.49
N ALA A 76 -2.17 1.74 -6.26
CA ALA A 76 -3.59 1.48 -6.01
C ALA A 76 -3.78 0.25 -5.12
N VAL A 77 -4.80 0.30 -4.27
CA VAL A 77 -5.25 -0.85 -3.46
C VAL A 77 -6.76 -0.89 -3.48
N ALA A 78 -7.35 -2.07 -3.64
CA ALA A 78 -8.78 -2.24 -3.46
C ALA A 78 -9.14 -3.62 -2.92
N LEU A 79 -10.27 -3.67 -2.21
CA LEU A 79 -10.92 -4.89 -1.74
C LEU A 79 -12.22 -5.15 -2.51
N GLY A 80 -12.49 -6.43 -2.75
CA GLY A 80 -13.64 -6.89 -3.51
C GLY A 80 -14.34 -8.07 -2.87
N SER A 81 -15.53 -8.39 -3.37
CA SER A 81 -16.21 -9.67 -3.10
C SER A 81 -15.57 -10.82 -3.89
N SER A 82 -14.77 -10.49 -4.90
CA SER A 82 -13.97 -11.41 -5.72
C SER A 82 -12.68 -10.72 -6.17
N SER A 83 -11.74 -11.48 -6.75
CA SER A 83 -10.51 -10.91 -7.31
C SER A 83 -10.80 -9.98 -8.50
N GLU A 84 -11.85 -10.26 -9.27
CA GLU A 84 -12.30 -9.44 -10.40
C GLU A 84 -12.83 -8.08 -9.95
N THR A 85 -13.67 -8.07 -8.90
CA THR A 85 -14.21 -6.81 -8.35
C THR A 85 -13.12 -5.98 -7.67
N ALA A 86 -12.14 -6.63 -7.02
CA ALA A 86 -10.99 -5.95 -6.47
C ALA A 86 -10.12 -5.33 -7.58
N LEU A 87 -9.90 -6.05 -8.69
CA LEU A 87 -9.20 -5.51 -9.86
C LEU A 87 -9.92 -4.29 -10.40
N GLU A 88 -11.20 -4.39 -10.76
CA GLU A 88 -11.99 -3.30 -11.34
C GLU A 88 -11.90 -2.02 -10.49
N LYS A 89 -12.12 -2.14 -9.18
CA LYS A 89 -12.02 -1.02 -8.25
C LYS A 89 -10.62 -0.41 -8.16
N ALA A 90 -9.56 -1.23 -8.24
CA ALA A 90 -8.19 -0.74 -8.19
C ALA A 90 -7.81 -0.02 -9.49
N LEU A 91 -8.32 -0.46 -10.64
CA LEU A 91 -8.10 0.21 -11.93
C LEU A 91 -8.70 1.62 -11.98
N ASP A 92 -9.82 1.83 -11.27
CA ASP A 92 -10.46 3.15 -11.15
C ASP A 92 -9.66 4.15 -10.30
N CYS A 93 -8.61 3.72 -9.59
CA CYS A 93 -7.79 4.60 -8.77
C CYS A 93 -6.84 5.45 -9.62
N ASP A 94 -5.97 4.78 -10.39
CA ASP A 94 -4.92 5.42 -11.17
C ASP A 94 -4.49 4.54 -12.35
N PRO A 95 -5.26 4.53 -13.45
CA PRO A 95 -4.96 3.67 -14.59
C PRO A 95 -3.62 4.02 -15.25
N VAL A 96 -3.13 5.26 -15.09
CA VAL A 96 -1.87 5.72 -15.69
C VAL A 96 -0.67 5.22 -14.90
N ALA A 97 -0.69 5.31 -13.57
CA ALA A 97 0.42 4.83 -12.75
C ALA A 97 0.50 3.30 -12.69
N ILE A 98 -0.61 2.59 -12.87
CA ILE A 98 -0.67 1.13 -12.87
C ILE A 98 0.07 0.51 -14.08
N PHE A 99 0.07 1.19 -15.22
CA PHE A 99 0.67 0.71 -16.46
C PHE A 99 2.15 0.33 -16.29
N GLU A 100 2.58 -0.82 -16.82
CA GLU A 100 3.94 -1.38 -16.67
C GLU A 100 4.40 -1.61 -15.22
N GLY A 101 3.48 -1.60 -14.27
CA GLY A 101 3.75 -1.88 -12.86
C GLY A 101 3.70 -3.38 -12.51
N THR A 102 3.63 -3.62 -11.21
CA THR A 102 3.42 -4.93 -10.59
C THR A 102 1.99 -5.02 -10.05
N ALA A 103 1.29 -6.12 -10.32
CA ALA A 103 -0.04 -6.39 -9.79
C ALA A 103 -0.02 -7.58 -8.82
N GLY A 104 -0.48 -7.39 -7.60
CA GLY A 104 -0.58 -8.41 -6.57
C GLY A 104 -2.03 -8.76 -6.24
N PHE A 105 -2.30 -10.05 -6.00
CA PHE A 105 -3.62 -10.52 -5.58
C PHE A 105 -3.54 -11.42 -4.36
N SER A 106 -4.47 -11.25 -3.41
CA SER A 106 -4.49 -12.07 -2.18
C SER A 106 -5.06 -13.47 -2.40
N LYS A 107 -5.77 -13.69 -3.51
CA LYS A 107 -6.40 -14.96 -3.90
C LYS A 107 -5.97 -15.36 -5.30
N ALA A 108 -6.46 -16.51 -5.77
CA ALA A 108 -6.09 -17.04 -7.08
C ALA A 108 -6.45 -16.09 -8.23
N ILE A 109 -5.57 -16.02 -9.23
CA ILE A 109 -5.82 -15.28 -10.48
C ILE A 109 -6.57 -16.17 -11.48
N SER A 110 -7.69 -15.66 -12.00
CA SER A 110 -8.50 -16.28 -13.05
C SER A 110 -7.96 -15.94 -14.45
N LEU A 111 -8.44 -16.66 -15.48
CA LEU A 111 -8.04 -16.41 -16.87
C LEU A 111 -8.45 -15.00 -17.33
N ASP A 112 -9.59 -14.50 -16.87
CA ASP A 112 -10.10 -13.19 -17.28
C ASP A 112 -9.27 -12.06 -16.66
N ILE A 113 -8.87 -12.18 -15.39
CA ILE A 113 -7.90 -11.27 -14.76
C ILE A 113 -6.59 -11.30 -15.53
N ALA A 114 -6.06 -12.49 -15.83
CA ALA A 114 -4.79 -12.63 -16.55
C ALA A 114 -4.81 -11.93 -17.93
N LYS A 115 -5.91 -12.05 -18.68
CA LYS A 115 -6.09 -11.36 -19.97
C LYS A 115 -6.13 -9.85 -19.81
N GLN A 116 -6.83 -9.34 -18.80
CA GLN A 116 -6.90 -7.90 -18.52
C GLN A 116 -5.52 -7.32 -18.18
N LEU A 117 -4.77 -7.97 -17.28
CA LEU A 117 -3.42 -7.55 -16.90
C LEU A 117 -2.46 -7.57 -18.09
N CYS A 118 -2.59 -8.55 -18.99
CA CYS A 118 -1.83 -8.59 -20.24
C CYS A 118 -2.19 -7.43 -21.19
N ALA A 119 -3.48 -7.12 -21.35
CA ALA A 119 -3.91 -6.00 -22.18
C ALA A 119 -3.40 -4.65 -21.66
N MET A 120 -3.27 -4.54 -20.33
CA MET A 120 -2.73 -3.37 -19.64
C MET A 120 -1.20 -3.29 -19.64
N LYS A 121 -0.50 -4.28 -20.21
CA LYS A 121 0.96 -4.40 -20.19
C LYS A 121 1.54 -4.36 -18.77
N ILE A 122 0.88 -5.01 -17.82
CA ILE A 122 1.46 -5.25 -16.49
C ILE A 122 2.76 -6.04 -16.64
N ARG A 123 3.79 -5.63 -15.92
CA ARG A 123 5.13 -6.20 -16.04
C ARG A 123 5.29 -7.44 -15.17
N ASN A 124 4.87 -7.36 -13.91
CA ASN A 124 4.95 -8.47 -12.95
C ASN A 124 3.57 -8.74 -12.35
N ILE A 125 3.29 -10.01 -12.09
CA ILE A 125 2.13 -10.41 -11.30
C ILE A 125 2.56 -11.31 -10.15
N LEU A 126 1.97 -11.11 -8.98
CA LEU A 126 2.15 -12.00 -7.84
C LEU A 126 0.81 -12.45 -7.23
N ALA A 127 0.72 -13.73 -6.88
CA ALA A 127 -0.44 -14.29 -6.20
C ALA A 127 -0.05 -15.59 -5.47
N PRO A 128 -0.83 -16.06 -4.47
CA PRO A 128 -0.60 -17.36 -3.86
C PRO A 128 -0.93 -18.53 -4.82
N ASN A 129 -1.78 -18.30 -5.81
CA ASN A 129 -2.16 -19.33 -6.78
C ASN A 129 -2.67 -18.74 -8.11
N PHE A 130 -2.71 -19.57 -9.14
CA PHE A 130 -3.20 -19.25 -10.47
C PHE A 130 -4.11 -20.38 -10.96
N ALA A 131 -5.24 -20.04 -11.58
CA ALA A 131 -6.02 -21.03 -12.32
C ALA A 131 -5.15 -21.65 -13.43
N LYS A 132 -5.36 -22.94 -13.74
CA LYS A 132 -4.53 -23.67 -14.72
C LYS A 132 -4.53 -22.99 -16.09
N GLU A 133 -5.69 -22.53 -16.54
CA GLU A 133 -5.88 -21.83 -17.80
C GLU A 133 -5.21 -20.46 -17.77
N ALA A 134 -5.28 -19.76 -16.63
CA ALA A 134 -4.63 -18.47 -16.43
C ALA A 134 -3.11 -18.60 -16.52
N LEU A 135 -2.54 -19.57 -15.79
CA LEU A 135 -1.11 -19.84 -15.83
C LEU A 135 -0.65 -20.21 -17.25
N THR A 136 -1.38 -21.12 -17.91
CA THR A 136 -1.09 -21.51 -19.30
C THR A 136 -1.06 -20.29 -20.22
N TYR A 137 -2.03 -19.38 -20.10
CA TYR A 137 -2.07 -18.15 -20.87
C TYR A 137 -0.86 -17.24 -20.55
N LEU A 138 -0.61 -16.97 -19.27
CA LEU A 138 0.43 -16.05 -18.80
C LEU A 138 1.84 -16.48 -19.19
N LEU A 139 2.13 -17.78 -19.17
CA LEU A 139 3.42 -18.34 -19.58
C LEU A 139 3.72 -18.11 -21.07
N ASN A 140 2.72 -17.79 -21.89
CA ASN A 140 2.88 -17.41 -23.30
C ASN A 140 2.96 -15.88 -23.52
N THR A 141 2.96 -15.07 -22.46
CA THR A 141 3.04 -13.59 -22.54
C THR A 141 4.42 -13.08 -22.18
N ASN A 142 4.61 -11.75 -22.10
CA ASN A 142 5.82 -11.12 -21.57
C ASN A 142 5.78 -10.81 -20.06
N ILE A 143 4.71 -11.18 -19.35
CA ILE A 143 4.56 -10.91 -17.91
C ILE A 143 5.44 -11.85 -17.07
N ASN A 144 6.09 -11.32 -16.03
CA ASN A 144 6.75 -12.11 -15.00
C ASN A 144 5.71 -12.66 -14.01
N VAL A 145 5.67 -13.98 -13.83
CA VAL A 145 4.65 -14.64 -12.99
C VAL A 145 5.31 -15.16 -11.72
N VAL A 146 4.96 -14.57 -10.58
CA VAL A 146 5.50 -14.93 -9.28
C VAL A 146 4.41 -15.59 -8.43
N LYS A 147 4.66 -16.81 -7.98
CA LYS A 147 3.79 -17.50 -7.03
C LYS A 147 4.36 -17.38 -5.62
N ILE A 148 3.54 -16.96 -4.67
CA ILE A 148 3.93 -16.90 -3.25
C ILE A 148 3.45 -18.18 -2.58
N ASN A 149 4.39 -19.00 -2.10
CA ASN A 149 4.07 -20.27 -1.43
C ASN A 149 3.88 -20.09 0.08
N THR A 150 4.57 -19.12 0.69
CA THR A 150 4.31 -18.71 2.08
C THR A 150 2.87 -18.24 2.23
N PRO A 151 2.10 -18.75 3.22
CA PRO A 151 0.76 -18.27 3.49
C PRO A 151 0.76 -16.76 3.75
N LEU A 152 -0.13 -16.01 3.07
CA LEU A 152 -0.13 -14.55 3.15
C LEU A 152 -0.29 -13.99 4.57
N GLN A 153 -0.97 -14.73 5.46
CA GLN A 153 -1.11 -14.36 6.87
C GLN A 153 0.24 -14.30 7.61
N GLU A 154 1.18 -15.16 7.22
CA GLU A 154 2.53 -15.23 7.81
C GLU A 154 3.45 -14.12 7.29
N LEU A 155 3.02 -13.37 6.26
CA LEU A 155 3.75 -12.20 5.79
C LEU A 155 3.70 -11.03 6.78
N LEU A 156 2.71 -11.02 7.69
CA LEU A 156 2.64 -10.03 8.76
C LEU A 156 3.70 -10.31 9.82
N GLY A 157 4.75 -9.49 9.85
CA GLY A 157 5.90 -9.70 10.73
C GLY A 157 6.97 -10.59 10.13
N PHE A 158 6.88 -10.85 8.83
CA PHE A 158 7.94 -11.44 8.05
C PHE A 158 9.19 -10.55 8.03
N CYS A 159 10.39 -11.13 8.14
CA CYS A 159 11.65 -10.42 8.44
C CYS A 159 11.48 -9.51 9.65
N ALA A 160 11.67 -10.05 10.86
CA ALA A 160 11.36 -9.34 12.12
C ALA A 160 12.06 -7.96 12.26
N LYS A 161 13.15 -7.74 11.53
CA LYS A 161 13.97 -6.53 11.55
C LYS A 161 13.99 -5.85 10.18
N ASP A 162 13.85 -4.53 10.14
CA ASP A 162 14.19 -3.68 8.99
C ASP A 162 15.63 -3.18 9.16
N ILE A 163 16.44 -3.25 8.09
CA ILE A 163 17.86 -2.91 8.12
C ILE A 163 18.15 -1.88 7.05
N LYS A 164 18.65 -0.71 7.47
CA LYS A 164 19.06 0.38 6.57
C LYS A 164 20.55 0.60 6.68
N VAL A 165 21.27 0.41 5.58
CA VAL A 165 22.71 0.69 5.50
C VAL A 165 22.91 2.18 5.24
N THR A 166 23.67 2.85 6.10
CA THR A 166 23.95 4.29 5.99
C THR A 166 25.46 4.57 6.06
N PRO A 167 25.93 5.77 5.67
CA PRO A 167 27.32 6.18 5.88
C PRO A 167 27.76 6.19 7.36
N PHE A 168 26.82 6.14 8.32
CA PHE A 168 27.10 6.11 9.76
C PHE A 168 27.00 4.71 10.38
N GLY A 169 26.79 3.67 9.57
CA GLY A 169 26.57 2.30 10.00
C GLY A 169 25.19 1.77 9.63
N ALA A 170 24.82 0.60 10.15
CA ALA A 170 23.51 0.00 9.94
C ALA A 170 22.51 0.46 11.01
N LEU A 171 21.33 0.90 10.58
CA LEU A 171 20.17 1.10 11.44
C LEU A 171 19.34 -0.18 11.42
N ILE A 172 18.88 -0.62 12.58
CA ILE A 172 18.06 -1.83 12.74
C ILE A 172 16.86 -1.47 13.60
N GLU A 173 15.65 -1.70 13.08
CA GLU A 173 14.39 -1.49 13.79
C GLU A 173 13.47 -2.70 13.65
N GLU A 174 12.50 -2.84 14.56
CA GLU A 174 11.45 -3.86 14.43
C GLU A 174 10.44 -3.47 13.34
N GLN A 175 9.83 -4.46 12.69
CA GLN A 175 8.75 -4.19 11.74
C GLN A 175 7.56 -3.52 12.43
N ASN A 176 6.90 -2.61 11.72
CA ASN A 176 5.67 -1.99 12.20
C ASN A 176 4.50 -2.99 12.14
N LEU A 177 4.14 -3.55 13.30
CA LEU A 177 3.00 -4.47 13.47
C LEU A 177 1.77 -3.81 14.08
N SER A 178 1.63 -2.49 13.95
CA SER A 178 0.50 -1.75 14.51
C SER A 178 -0.84 -2.31 14.02
N LYS A 179 -1.82 -2.32 14.94
CA LYS A 179 -3.20 -2.76 14.72
C LYS A 179 -4.14 -1.80 15.42
N LEU A 180 -5.29 -1.55 14.80
CA LEU A 180 -6.36 -0.81 15.45
C LEU A 180 -7.10 -1.70 16.44
N SER A 181 -7.42 -1.14 17.60
CA SER A 181 -8.25 -1.73 18.65
C SER A 181 -9.35 -0.75 19.07
N LYS A 182 -10.23 -1.18 19.98
CA LYS A 182 -11.28 -0.29 20.53
C LYS A 182 -10.67 0.88 21.31
N GLU A 183 -9.47 0.69 21.86
CA GLU A 183 -8.70 1.69 22.61
C GLU A 183 -8.05 2.71 21.67
N THR A 184 -7.62 2.28 20.49
CA THR A 184 -6.93 3.09 19.48
C THR A 184 -7.87 3.52 18.35
N PHE A 185 -9.18 3.45 18.51
CA PHE A 185 -10.15 3.92 17.52
C PHE A 185 -11.15 4.84 18.21
N LYS A 186 -10.81 6.13 18.29
CA LYS A 186 -11.60 7.13 19.03
C LYS A 186 -12.18 8.15 18.08
N VAL A 187 -13.50 8.17 17.94
CA VAL A 187 -14.22 9.29 17.30
C VAL A 187 -14.12 10.50 18.23
N VAL A 188 -13.50 11.58 17.75
CA VAL A 188 -13.19 12.76 18.57
C VAL A 188 -14.05 13.98 18.24
N THR A 189 -14.75 13.96 17.11
CA THR A 189 -15.71 14.99 16.68
C THR A 189 -17.13 14.65 17.13
N LYS A 190 -18.01 15.65 17.08
CA LYS A 190 -19.46 15.51 17.32
C LYS A 190 -20.15 14.75 16.19
N THR A 191 -19.77 15.02 14.94
CA THR A 191 -20.22 14.22 13.80
C THR A 191 -19.64 12.82 13.94
N LYS A 192 -20.52 11.81 13.87
CA LYS A 192 -20.14 10.40 13.89
C LYS A 192 -20.00 9.89 12.46
N PRO A 193 -19.02 9.02 12.18
CA PRO A 193 -18.92 8.40 10.86
C PRO A 193 -20.08 7.44 10.64
N THR A 194 -20.45 7.23 9.38
CA THR A 194 -21.27 6.08 9.00
C THR A 194 -20.47 4.78 9.15
N GLN A 195 -21.15 3.63 9.07
CA GLN A 195 -20.45 2.35 9.08
C GLN A 195 -19.50 2.20 7.88
N GLU A 196 -19.97 2.58 6.69
CA GLU A 196 -19.18 2.56 5.45
C GLU A 196 -17.93 3.44 5.57
N GLU A 197 -18.07 4.68 6.09
CA GLU A 197 -16.93 5.56 6.33
C GLU A 197 -15.95 4.96 7.35
N ALA A 198 -16.45 4.33 8.42
CA ALA A 198 -15.58 3.70 9.41
C ALA A 198 -14.79 2.51 8.82
N GLU A 199 -15.42 1.69 7.98
CA GLU A 199 -14.77 0.58 7.26
C GLU A 199 -13.72 1.10 6.27
N ASP A 200 -14.06 2.13 5.48
CA ASP A 200 -13.14 2.79 4.56
C ASP A 200 -11.96 3.43 5.29
N ALA A 201 -12.17 4.02 6.47
CA ALA A 201 -11.11 4.61 7.28
C ALA A 201 -10.13 3.56 7.80
N VAL A 202 -10.63 2.40 8.29
CA VAL A 202 -9.76 1.29 8.69
C VAL A 202 -8.95 0.78 7.50
N PHE A 203 -9.59 0.63 6.34
CA PHE A 203 -8.92 0.27 5.09
C PHE A 203 -7.82 1.28 4.71
N ALA A 204 -8.15 2.56 4.65
CA ALA A 204 -7.21 3.62 4.26
C ALA A 204 -6.05 3.75 5.25
N TRP A 205 -6.30 3.63 6.55
CA TRP A 205 -5.27 3.65 7.59
C TRP A 205 -4.29 2.47 7.45
N LYS A 206 -4.82 1.26 7.18
CA LYS A 206 -4.02 0.07 6.90
C LYS A 206 -3.18 0.22 5.65
N VAL A 207 -3.70 0.82 4.58
CA VAL A 207 -2.91 1.13 3.37
C VAL A 207 -1.81 2.14 3.70
N SER A 208 -2.13 3.22 4.41
CA SER A 208 -1.20 4.29 4.81
C SER A 208 0.03 3.76 5.56
N LYS A 209 -0.15 2.69 6.37
CA LYS A 209 0.94 2.02 7.09
C LYS A 209 2.10 1.55 6.20
N TYR A 210 1.83 1.26 4.94
CA TYR A 210 2.82 0.77 3.98
C TYR A 210 3.37 1.86 3.06
N LEU A 211 2.94 3.11 3.19
CA LEU A 211 3.37 4.20 2.32
C LEU A 211 4.59 4.91 2.87
N LYS A 212 5.41 5.49 1.98
CA LYS A 212 6.51 6.38 2.39
C LYS A 212 5.94 7.68 2.96
N SER A 213 6.49 8.12 4.09
CA SER A 213 6.09 9.37 4.74
C SER A 213 6.60 10.61 4.02
N LYS A 214 5.87 11.73 4.01
CA LYS A 214 4.49 11.90 4.46
C LYS A 214 3.51 11.36 3.44
N SER A 215 2.43 10.73 3.92
CA SER A 215 1.42 10.12 3.05
C SER A 215 -0.01 10.58 3.33
N ALA A 216 -0.82 10.62 2.27
CA ALA A 216 -2.26 10.82 2.33
C ALA A 216 -2.95 9.81 1.42
N VAL A 217 -3.94 9.11 1.97
CA VAL A 217 -4.78 8.14 1.24
C VAL A 217 -6.21 8.65 1.26
N ILE A 218 -6.79 8.87 0.09
CA ILE A 218 -8.23 9.03 -0.04
C ILE A 218 -8.80 7.68 -0.43
N ALA A 219 -9.81 7.21 0.29
CA ALA A 219 -10.45 5.93 -0.01
C ALA A 219 -11.97 6.02 0.06
N LYS A 220 -12.62 5.18 -0.73
CA LYS A 220 -14.07 5.02 -0.75
C LYS A 220 -14.44 3.65 -1.30
N ASP A 221 -15.45 3.01 -0.71
CA ASP A 221 -15.94 1.68 -1.12
C ASP A 221 -14.84 0.61 -1.10
N LEU A 222 -13.98 0.67 -0.07
CA LEU A 222 -12.80 -0.16 0.15
C LEU A 222 -11.80 -0.14 -1.01
N ALA A 223 -11.70 1.00 -1.70
CA ALA A 223 -10.75 1.23 -2.78
C ALA A 223 -10.08 2.60 -2.61
N THR A 224 -8.79 2.67 -2.89
CA THR A 224 -8.09 3.95 -2.95
C THR A 224 -8.61 4.77 -4.13
N LYS A 225 -8.75 6.08 -3.92
CA LYS A 225 -9.09 7.09 -4.92
C LYS A 225 -7.95 8.08 -5.16
N ALA A 226 -7.04 8.18 -4.20
CA ALA A 226 -5.75 8.83 -4.36
C ALA A 226 -4.76 8.26 -3.34
N ILE A 227 -3.50 8.12 -3.76
CA ILE A 227 -2.37 7.80 -2.89
C ILE A 227 -1.27 8.82 -3.18
N ILE A 228 -0.94 9.64 -2.19
CA ILE A 228 0.24 10.50 -2.22
C ILE A 228 1.18 10.02 -1.12
N GLN A 229 2.47 9.86 -1.44
CA GLN A 229 3.48 9.37 -0.51
C GLN A 229 4.86 9.96 -0.80
N GLY A 230 5.77 9.87 0.16
CA GLY A 230 7.17 10.27 0.05
C GLY A 230 7.37 11.79 -0.04
N LYS A 231 6.43 12.59 0.48
CA LYS A 231 6.51 14.05 0.43
C LYS A 231 7.10 14.61 1.72
N SER A 232 7.78 15.75 1.63
CA SER A 232 8.37 16.44 2.78
C SER A 232 7.37 17.30 3.56
N ASN A 233 6.21 17.61 2.98
CA ASN A 233 5.22 18.51 3.58
C ASN A 233 3.83 17.85 3.61
N GLY A 234 3.31 17.59 4.82
CA GLY A 234 2.00 16.97 5.03
C GLY A 234 0.83 17.80 4.49
N ILE A 235 0.91 19.13 4.51
CA ILE A 235 -0.15 20.01 3.94
C ILE A 235 -0.27 19.76 2.44
N VAL A 236 0.85 19.91 1.74
CA VAL A 236 0.93 19.69 0.29
C VAL A 236 0.56 18.26 -0.07
N THR A 237 0.88 17.29 0.79
CA THR A 237 0.52 15.88 0.61
C THR A 237 -1.01 15.71 0.58
N SER A 238 -1.72 16.30 1.55
CA SER A 238 -3.18 16.24 1.61
C SER A 238 -3.84 17.02 0.48
N GLU A 239 -3.32 18.21 0.13
CA GLU A 239 -3.83 19.01 -1.00
C GLU A 239 -3.69 18.25 -2.32
N MET A 240 -2.50 17.69 -2.60
CA MET A 240 -2.27 16.86 -3.79
C MET A 240 -3.20 15.65 -3.82
N ALA A 241 -3.52 15.05 -2.68
CA ALA A 241 -4.43 13.91 -2.63
C ALA A 241 -5.85 14.34 -3.04
N MET A 242 -6.33 15.50 -2.58
CA MET A 242 -7.63 16.04 -3.00
C MET A 242 -7.65 16.34 -4.50
N ASP A 243 -6.59 16.99 -5.01
CA ASP A 243 -6.46 17.28 -6.44
C ASP A 243 -6.46 16.01 -7.28
N TYR A 244 -5.78 14.96 -6.82
CA TYR A 244 -5.72 13.67 -7.50
C TYR A 244 -7.08 12.96 -7.52
N ALA A 245 -7.77 12.95 -6.38
CA ALA A 245 -9.07 12.29 -6.27
C ALA A 245 -10.18 13.06 -7.02
N CYS A 246 -10.05 14.38 -7.21
CA CYS A 246 -11.08 15.22 -7.83
C CYS A 246 -12.47 14.97 -7.20
N GLU A 247 -13.50 14.65 -7.98
CA GLU A 247 -14.85 14.37 -7.45
C GLU A 247 -14.94 13.05 -6.65
N SER A 248 -13.96 12.15 -6.78
CA SER A 248 -13.91 10.89 -6.02
C SER A 248 -13.64 11.09 -4.54
N SER A 249 -13.18 12.28 -4.11
CA SER A 249 -13.02 12.62 -2.68
C SER A 249 -14.35 12.87 -1.97
N LYS A 250 -15.45 13.09 -2.70
CA LYS A 250 -16.74 13.43 -2.11
C LYS A 250 -17.31 12.27 -1.28
N LYS A 251 -17.50 12.54 0.01
CA LYS A 251 -17.86 11.54 1.05
C LYS A 251 -16.86 10.39 1.16
N ALA A 252 -15.65 10.56 0.65
CA ALA A 252 -14.57 9.63 0.88
C ALA A 252 -13.95 9.88 2.24
N VAL A 253 -13.07 8.99 2.65
CA VAL A 253 -12.24 9.15 3.85
C VAL A 253 -10.85 9.64 3.48
N LEU A 254 -10.22 10.40 4.36
CA LEU A 254 -8.80 10.75 4.28
C LEU A 254 -8.06 10.07 5.43
N ALA A 255 -7.07 9.24 5.13
CA ALA A 255 -6.09 8.74 6.09
C ALA A 255 -4.75 9.42 5.89
N VAL A 256 -4.11 9.82 7.00
CA VAL A 256 -2.71 10.28 7.00
C VAL A 256 -1.89 9.43 7.98
N ASP A 257 -0.59 9.28 7.71
CA ASP A 257 0.33 8.44 8.47
C ASP A 257 0.72 8.99 9.85
N GLY A 258 0.55 10.31 10.04
CA GLY A 258 0.97 11.03 11.23
C GLY A 258 -0.14 11.85 11.89
N VAL A 259 0.27 12.98 12.48
CA VAL A 259 -0.61 13.92 13.18
C VAL A 259 -0.84 15.16 12.32
N ILE A 260 -2.09 15.62 12.24
CA ILE A 260 -2.49 16.88 11.62
C ILE A 260 -2.35 17.98 12.68
N GLU A 261 -1.40 18.89 12.45
CA GLU A 261 -1.15 20.03 13.36
C GLU A 261 -1.55 21.39 12.76
N ASN A 262 -2.07 21.39 11.54
CA ASN A 262 -2.34 22.58 10.73
C ASN A 262 -3.80 22.61 10.27
N GLU A 263 -4.35 23.81 10.08
CA GLU A 263 -5.76 23.98 9.69
C GLU A 263 -5.95 23.80 8.18
N GLU A 264 -4.88 24.00 7.40
CA GLU A 264 -4.83 23.91 5.95
C GLU A 264 -5.24 22.52 5.47
N THR A 265 -4.74 21.44 6.09
CA THR A 265 -5.16 20.06 5.82
C THR A 265 -6.67 19.87 6.03
N ILE A 266 -7.24 20.46 7.10
CA ILE A 266 -8.68 20.38 7.36
C ILE A 266 -9.47 21.18 6.34
N ASN A 267 -9.00 22.38 5.99
CA ASN A 267 -9.62 23.21 4.96
C ASN A 267 -9.61 22.51 3.59
N ALA A 268 -8.51 21.87 3.21
CA ALA A 268 -8.39 21.07 2.00
C ALA A 268 -9.38 19.89 2.02
N ALA A 269 -9.49 19.16 3.13
CA ALA A 269 -10.45 18.07 3.28
C ALA A 269 -11.91 18.56 3.17
N ILE A 270 -12.25 19.73 3.73
CA ILE A 270 -13.57 20.35 3.61
C ILE A 270 -13.86 20.74 2.16
N GLN A 271 -12.90 21.35 1.46
CA GLN A 271 -13.02 21.71 0.04
C GLN A 271 -13.21 20.47 -0.83
N GLY A 272 -12.47 19.40 -0.55
CA GLY A 272 -12.60 18.08 -1.18
C GLY A 272 -13.85 17.30 -0.73
N ARG A 273 -14.67 17.85 0.17
CA ARG A 273 -15.90 17.21 0.70
C ARG A 273 -15.67 15.82 1.29
N ILE A 274 -14.52 15.64 1.96
CA ILE A 274 -14.22 14.45 2.76
C ILE A 274 -15.28 14.29 3.86
N GLY A 275 -15.74 13.07 4.08
CA GLY A 275 -16.72 12.75 5.13
C GLY A 275 -16.05 12.48 6.48
N LEU A 276 -14.86 11.87 6.45
CA LEU A 276 -14.14 11.42 7.62
C LEU A 276 -12.63 11.51 7.44
N ILE A 277 -11.93 11.99 8.47
CA ILE A 277 -10.47 11.88 8.59
C ILE A 277 -10.10 10.83 9.64
N ILE A 278 -9.10 9.99 9.34
CA ILE A 278 -8.43 9.14 10.32
C ILE A 278 -6.95 9.49 10.40
N GLU A 279 -6.48 9.77 11.61
CA GLU A 279 -5.10 10.18 11.86
C GLU A 279 -4.58 9.68 13.22
N ALA A 280 -3.33 9.96 13.56
CA ALA A 280 -2.81 9.65 14.89
C ALA A 280 -3.42 10.53 15.99
N GLY A 281 -3.56 11.84 15.75
CA GLY A 281 -4.04 12.80 16.74
C GLY A 281 -3.10 13.00 17.93
N ASN A 282 -3.60 13.60 19.02
CA ASN A 282 -2.85 13.96 20.24
C ASN A 282 -1.63 14.86 20.05
N GLY A 283 -1.56 15.59 18.93
CA GLY A 283 -0.57 16.64 18.70
C GLY A 283 -0.84 17.90 19.52
N ARG A 284 0.09 18.86 19.44
CA ARG A 284 -0.01 20.12 20.19
C ARG A 284 -1.28 20.89 19.85
N ASN A 285 -1.70 20.83 18.59
CA ASN A 285 -2.84 21.56 18.07
C ASN A 285 -4.12 20.71 17.91
N SER A 286 -4.14 19.43 18.30
CA SER A 286 -5.29 18.54 18.00
C SER A 286 -6.64 19.06 18.50
N ASN A 287 -6.69 19.70 19.68
CA ASN A 287 -7.93 20.32 20.18
C ASN A 287 -8.45 21.45 19.26
N LYS A 288 -7.56 22.19 18.60
CA LYS A 288 -7.90 23.24 17.63
C LYS A 288 -8.44 22.62 16.35
N ILE A 289 -7.76 21.58 15.86
CA ILE A 289 -8.12 20.82 14.65
C ILE A 289 -9.49 20.16 14.79
N VAL A 290 -9.76 19.47 15.90
CA VAL A 290 -11.06 18.84 16.18
C VAL A 290 -12.20 19.88 16.24
N LYS A 291 -11.96 21.03 16.86
CA LYS A 291 -12.95 22.13 16.90
C LYS A 291 -13.23 22.69 15.49
N LEU A 292 -12.23 22.76 14.63
CA LEU A 292 -12.40 23.18 13.24
C LEU A 292 -13.22 22.15 12.46
N ALA A 293 -12.90 20.86 12.58
CA ALA A 293 -13.68 19.80 11.94
C ALA A 293 -15.15 19.80 12.39
N ASP A 294 -15.41 19.95 13.70
CA ASP A 294 -16.76 20.08 14.27
C ASP A 294 -17.55 21.24 13.64
N LYS A 295 -16.91 22.39 13.37
CA LYS A 295 -17.57 23.56 12.77
C LYS A 295 -18.12 23.25 11.37
N TYR A 296 -17.50 22.33 10.65
CA TYR A 296 -17.88 21.96 9.28
C TYR A 296 -18.55 20.58 9.19
N ASN A 297 -18.93 20.00 10.34
CA ASN A 297 -19.51 18.65 10.44
C ASN A 297 -18.62 17.55 9.82
N LEU A 298 -17.31 17.73 9.82
CA LEU A 298 -16.35 16.72 9.37
C LEU A 298 -16.09 15.73 10.50
N SER A 299 -16.23 14.44 10.24
CA SER A 299 -15.93 13.40 11.23
C SER A 299 -14.41 13.20 11.36
N MET A 300 -13.93 12.90 12.57
CA MET A 300 -12.52 12.55 12.81
C MET A 300 -12.37 11.37 13.77
N ILE A 301 -11.42 10.50 13.45
CA ILE A 301 -10.94 9.41 14.30
C ILE A 301 -9.48 9.64 14.65
N HIS A 302 -9.16 9.62 15.95
CA HIS A 302 -7.80 9.55 16.45
C HIS A 302 -7.42 8.12 16.78
N THR A 303 -6.23 7.71 16.31
CA THR A 303 -5.71 6.36 16.54
C THR A 303 -4.62 6.26 17.59
N THR A 304 -3.99 7.38 17.94
CA THR A 304 -2.78 7.45 18.80
C THR A 304 -1.54 6.76 18.22
N ILE A 305 -1.66 6.16 17.03
CA ILE A 305 -0.59 5.42 16.36
C ILE A 305 -0.13 6.23 15.14
N GLN A 306 1.16 6.53 15.09
CA GLN A 306 1.80 7.05 13.88
C GLN A 306 2.44 5.89 13.12
N ASN A 307 2.25 5.85 11.80
CA ASN A 307 2.85 4.86 10.93
C ASN A 307 3.87 5.52 9.99
N ASN A 308 4.80 6.31 10.54
CA ASN A 308 5.83 6.92 9.71
C ASN A 308 6.76 5.85 9.11
N ARG A 309 7.13 6.00 7.84
CA ARG A 309 8.04 5.10 7.11
C ARG A 309 8.95 5.93 6.18
N TYR A 310 10.27 5.78 6.32
CA TYR A 310 11.27 6.51 5.54
C TYR A 310 12.18 5.57 4.77
#